data_AF-A0A7C9DV37-F1
#
_entry.id   AF-A0A7C9DV37-F1
#
_cell.length_a   1.000
_cell.length_b   1.000
_cell.length_c   1.000
_cell.angle_alpha   90.00
_cell.angle_beta   90.00
_cell.angle_gamma   90.00
#
_symmetry.space_group_name_H-M   'P 1'
#
loop_
_entity.id
_entity.type
_entity.pdbx_description
1 polymer ?
#
loop_
_entity_poly.entity_id
_entity_poly.type
_entity_poly.pdbx_seq_one_letter_code
_entity_poly.pdbx_strand_id
1 'polypeptide(L)'
;HRLEQAQQLSDDPMNQMSQVFEKSLHYVKRFSRYKNPDAVRQVREVLSRYQLAEFELCVLGNMCPETVEEAVALVPTLKDKSRGLDDEAIEKMLNELALIKKFE
;
A
#
# COMPACT_ATOMS: atom_id res chain seq x y z
N HIS A 1 1.11 0.12 -21.63
CA HIS A 1 1.95 1.14 -22.31
C HIS A 1 3.44 1.08 -21.95
N ARG A 2 3.90 1.47 -20.75
CA ARG A 2 5.35 1.43 -20.43
C ARG A 2 5.95 0.02 -20.30
N LEU A 3 5.17 -0.95 -19.80
CA LEU A 3 5.58 -2.37 -19.74
C LEU A 3 5.68 -3.01 -21.13
N GLU A 4 4.74 -2.73 -22.03
CA GLU A 4 4.76 -3.24 -23.40
C GLU A 4 5.92 -2.64 -24.20
N GLN A 5 6.22 -1.34 -23.98
CA GLN A 5 7.41 -0.70 -24.55
C GLN A 5 8.70 -1.34 -24.03
N ALA A 6 8.78 -1.69 -22.74
CA ALA A 6 9.94 -2.36 -22.17
C ALA A 6 10.12 -3.80 -22.69
N GLN A 7 9.01 -4.51 -22.95
CA GLN A 7 9.02 -5.86 -23.52
C GLN A 7 9.38 -5.88 -25.02
N GLN A 8 9.07 -4.83 -25.78
CA GLN A 8 9.44 -4.73 -27.20
C GLN A 8 10.93 -4.35 -27.42
N LEU A 9 11.61 -3.86 -26.39
CA LEU A 9 13.03 -3.49 -26.43
C LEU A 9 13.97 -4.65 -26.02
N SER A 10 13.44 -5.87 -25.82
CA SER A 10 14.16 -6.99 -25.19
C SER A 10 15.14 -7.75 -26.10
N ASP A 11 15.34 -7.35 -27.35
CA ASP A 11 16.29 -7.99 -28.28
C ASP A 11 17.73 -7.45 -28.19
N ASP A 12 17.99 -6.47 -27.32
CA ASP A 12 19.36 -6.00 -27.03
C ASP A 12 19.91 -6.71 -25.79
N PRO A 13 21.05 -7.45 -25.87
CA PRO A 13 21.66 -8.12 -24.72
C PRO A 13 22.10 -7.18 -23.60
N MET A 14 22.20 -5.86 -23.83
CA MET A 14 22.39 -4.85 -22.78
C MET A 14 21.10 -4.54 -22.00
N ASN A 15 19.94 -5.01 -22.48
CA ASN A 15 18.61 -4.75 -21.94
C ASN A 15 18.00 -5.97 -21.24
N GLN A 16 18.84 -6.86 -20.71
CA GLN A 16 18.41 -7.77 -19.64
C GLN A 16 17.92 -6.90 -18.49
N MET A 17 16.60 -6.72 -18.44
CA MET A 17 15.88 -6.17 -17.31
C MET A 17 16.57 -6.64 -16.03
N SER A 18 17.16 -5.70 -15.29
CA SER A 18 18.02 -6.04 -14.15
C SER A 18 17.32 -7.11 -13.30
N GLN A 19 18.03 -8.16 -12.89
CA GLN A 19 17.46 -9.21 -12.03
C GLN A 19 16.76 -8.61 -10.78
N VAL A 20 17.19 -7.42 -10.34
CA VAL A 20 16.50 -6.64 -9.31
C VAL A 20 15.10 -6.22 -9.76
N PHE A 21 14.96 -5.64 -10.95
CA PHE A 21 13.66 -5.26 -11.50
C PHE A 21 12.74 -6.47 -11.65
N GLU A 22 13.20 -7.59 -12.21
CA GLU A 22 12.35 -8.78 -12.41
C GLU A 22 11.83 -9.32 -11.08
N LYS A 23 12.73 -9.45 -10.08
CA LYS A 23 12.37 -9.89 -8.73
C LYS A 23 11.42 -8.89 -8.05
N SER A 24 11.68 -7.59 -8.17
CA SER A 24 10.80 -6.53 -7.64
C SER A 24 9.42 -6.57 -8.29
N LEU A 25 9.34 -6.72 -9.61
CA LEU A 25 8.08 -6.81 -10.33
C LEU A 25 7.29 -8.05 -9.91
N HIS A 26 7.96 -9.19 -9.77
CA HIS A 26 7.32 -10.42 -9.30
C HIS A 26 6.80 -10.27 -7.86
N TYR A 27 7.59 -9.66 -6.97
CA TYR A 27 7.18 -9.38 -5.60
C TYR A 27 5.94 -8.48 -5.56
N VAL A 28 5.96 -7.33 -6.25
CA VAL A 28 4.83 -6.39 -6.28
C VAL A 28 3.60 -7.06 -6.87
N LYS A 29 3.71 -7.81 -7.98
CA LYS A 29 2.57 -8.56 -8.55
C LYS A 29 1.98 -9.58 -7.59
N ARG A 30 2.81 -10.26 -6.79
CA ARG A 30 2.38 -11.29 -5.84
C ARG A 30 1.72 -10.71 -4.60
N PHE A 31 2.27 -9.64 -4.06
CA PHE A 31 1.86 -9.08 -2.77
C PHE A 31 1.00 -7.82 -2.87
N SER A 32 0.77 -7.28 -4.07
CA SER A 32 -0.15 -6.14 -4.24
C SER A 32 -1.52 -6.49 -3.67
N ARG A 33 -1.98 -5.66 -2.73
CA ARG A 33 -3.31 -5.77 -2.13
C ARG A 33 -4.39 -5.22 -3.05
N TYR A 34 -3.98 -4.31 -3.93
CA TYR A 34 -4.86 -3.57 -4.83
C TYR A 34 -4.35 -3.72 -6.27
N LYS A 35 -5.21 -4.18 -7.18
CA LYS A 35 -4.94 -4.34 -8.62
C LYS A 35 -5.63 -3.27 -9.46
N ASN A 36 -6.76 -2.74 -8.98
CA ASN A 36 -7.53 -1.68 -9.60
C ASN A 36 -6.90 -0.31 -9.27
N PRO A 37 -6.46 0.47 -10.27
CA PRO A 37 -5.93 1.81 -10.04
C PRO A 37 -6.88 2.75 -9.31
N ASP A 38 -8.20 2.58 -9.44
CA ASP A 38 -9.19 3.41 -8.76
C ASP A 38 -9.28 3.08 -7.27
N ALA A 39 -9.09 1.82 -6.90
CA ALA A 39 -9.03 1.41 -5.51
C ALA A 39 -7.75 1.90 -4.83
N VAL A 40 -6.61 1.89 -5.54
CA VAL A 40 -5.36 2.52 -5.07
C VAL A 40 -5.55 4.00 -4.76
N ARG A 41 -6.29 4.74 -5.62
CA ARG A 41 -6.61 6.15 -5.38
C ARG A 41 -7.50 6.33 -4.14
N GLN A 42 -8.54 5.50 -4.00
CA GLN A 42 -9.43 5.54 -2.84
C GLN A 42 -8.70 5.25 -1.53
N VAL A 43 -7.82 4.24 -1.50
CA VAL A 43 -6.99 3.94 -0.32
C VAL A 43 -6.15 5.15 0.07
N ARG A 44 -5.52 5.81 -0.93
CA ARG A 44 -4.72 7.01 -0.67
C ARG A 44 -5.54 8.18 -0.16
N GLU A 45 -6.79 8.33 -0.64
CA GLU A 45 -7.72 9.34 -0.16
C GLU A 45 -8.19 9.07 1.28
N VAL A 46 -8.48 7.82 1.63
CA VAL A 46 -8.85 7.45 3.01
C VAL A 46 -7.71 7.77 3.96
N LEU A 47 -6.49 7.30 3.64
CA LEU A 47 -5.32 7.48 4.51
C LEU A 47 -4.90 8.95 4.67
N SER A 48 -5.09 9.79 3.65
CA SER A 48 -4.70 11.21 3.70
C SER A 48 -5.57 12.07 4.62
N ARG A 49 -6.75 11.57 5.02
CA ARG A 49 -7.65 12.24 5.99
C ARG A 49 -7.11 12.18 7.41
N TYR A 50 -6.18 11.26 7.67
CA TYR A 50 -5.56 11.06 8.97
C TYR A 50 -4.18 11.70 8.98
N GLN A 51 -3.79 12.25 10.13
CA GLN A 51 -2.48 12.89 10.30
C GLN A 51 -1.39 11.83 10.42
N LEU A 52 -1.14 11.06 9.35
CA LEU A 52 -0.15 9.99 9.24
C LEU A 52 1.16 10.50 8.64
N ALA A 53 2.29 9.94 9.06
CA ALA A 53 3.57 10.12 8.36
C ALA A 53 3.58 9.22 7.11
N GLU A 54 4.39 9.58 6.11
CA GLU A 54 4.40 8.85 4.83
C GLU A 54 4.68 7.35 5.00
N PHE A 55 5.58 6.98 5.91
CA PHE A 55 5.88 5.57 6.15
C PHE A 55 4.70 4.80 6.78
N GLU A 56 3.91 5.44 7.65
CA GLU A 56 2.76 4.82 8.31
C GLU A 56 1.64 4.57 7.30
N LEU A 57 1.39 5.56 6.44
CA LEU A 57 0.48 5.43 5.31
C LEU A 57 0.88 4.24 4.42
N CYS A 58 2.17 4.14 4.07
CA CYS A 58 2.68 3.02 3.28
C CYS A 58 2.51 1.66 3.98
N VAL A 59 2.80 1.57 5.29
CA VAL A 59 2.65 0.31 6.03
C VAL A 59 1.18 -0.10 6.11
N LEU A 60 0.29 0.81 6.49
CA LEU A 60 -1.15 0.52 6.60
C LEU A 60 -1.76 0.11 5.25
N GLY A 61 -1.41 0.83 4.17
CA GLY A 61 -1.88 0.51 2.82
C GLY A 61 -1.35 -0.83 2.28
N ASN A 62 -0.11 -1.21 2.60
CA ASN A 62 0.49 -2.45 2.10
C ASN A 62 0.11 -3.69 2.95
N MET A 63 0.05 -3.52 4.26
CA MET A 63 -0.17 -4.62 5.20
C MET A 63 -1.65 -4.92 5.39
N CYS A 64 -2.52 -3.90 5.28
CA CYS A 64 -3.97 -3.98 5.48
C CYS A 64 -4.36 -4.67 6.81
N PRO A 65 -3.93 -4.14 7.97
CA PRO A 65 -4.33 -4.69 9.27
C PRO A 65 -5.85 -4.60 9.45
N GLU A 66 -6.41 -5.56 10.17
CA GLU A 66 -7.86 -5.69 10.36
C GLU A 66 -8.33 -5.19 11.74
N THR A 67 -7.38 -5.01 12.67
CA THR A 67 -7.66 -4.58 14.05
C THR A 67 -6.75 -3.43 14.46
N VAL A 68 -7.19 -2.64 15.45
CA VAL A 68 -6.39 -1.56 16.04
C VAL A 68 -5.12 -2.13 16.65
N GLU A 69 -5.23 -3.26 17.35
CA GLU A 69 -4.11 -3.96 17.97
C GLU A 69 -3.05 -4.35 16.94
N GLU A 70 -3.46 -4.90 15.78
CA GLU A 70 -2.54 -5.25 14.70
C GLU A 70 -1.89 -4.01 14.08
N ALA A 71 -2.67 -2.97 13.81
CA ALA A 71 -2.15 -1.72 13.25
C ALA A 71 -1.10 -1.08 14.17
N VAL A 72 -1.34 -1.08 15.47
CA VAL A 72 -0.41 -0.56 16.49
C VAL A 72 0.81 -1.46 16.65
N ALA A 73 0.65 -2.78 16.53
CA ALA A 73 1.78 -3.71 16.55
C ALA A 73 2.70 -3.52 15.34
N LEU A 74 2.14 -3.22 14.16
CA LEU A 74 2.89 -2.92 12.95
C LEU A 74 3.50 -1.51 12.97
N VAL A 75 2.76 -0.53 13.50
CA VAL A 75 3.11 0.89 13.50
C VAL A 75 2.91 1.48 14.91
N PRO A 76 3.88 1.30 15.83
CA PRO A 76 3.74 1.76 17.22
C PRO A 76 3.55 3.27 17.36
N THR A 77 4.02 4.05 16.38
CA THR A 77 3.89 5.51 16.33
C THR A 77 2.46 6.01 16.13
N LEU A 78 1.50 5.13 15.80
CA LEU A 78 0.06 5.47 15.78
C LEU A 78 -0.48 5.82 17.17
N LYS A 79 0.12 5.29 18.24
CA LYS A 79 -0.26 5.58 19.64
C LYS A 79 0.38 6.85 20.21
N ASP A 80 1.04 7.64 19.36
CA ASP A 80 1.57 8.93 19.79
C ASP A 80 0.41 9.89 20.14
N LYS A 81 0.21 10.07 21.45
CA LYS A 81 -0.87 10.88 22.02
C LYS A 81 -0.84 12.35 21.56
N SER A 82 0.31 12.84 21.08
CA SER A 82 0.43 14.21 20.58
C SER A 82 -0.36 14.44 19.27
N ARG A 83 -0.73 13.37 18.56
CA ARG A 83 -1.38 13.43 17.24
C ARG A 83 -2.90 13.36 17.29
N GLY A 84 -3.48 13.09 18.46
CA GLY A 84 -4.93 13.03 18.65
C GLY A 84 -5.63 11.93 17.84
N LEU A 85 -4.89 10.90 17.41
CA LEU A 85 -5.45 9.73 16.72
C LEU A 85 -5.81 8.67 17.77
N ASP A 86 -7.10 8.53 18.04
CA ASP A 86 -7.62 7.55 18.99
C ASP A 86 -7.98 6.21 18.31
N ASP A 87 -8.31 5.22 19.14
CA ASP A 87 -8.57 3.85 18.68
C ASP A 87 -9.82 3.78 17.81
N GLU A 88 -10.82 4.62 18.09
CA GLU A 88 -12.05 4.74 17.32
C GLU A 88 -11.78 5.28 15.90
N ALA A 89 -10.91 6.30 15.78
CA ALA A 89 -10.47 6.81 14.49
C ALA A 89 -9.65 5.78 13.71
N ILE A 90 -8.76 5.03 14.38
CA ILE A 90 -7.99 3.96 13.75
C ILE A 90 -8.92 2.86 13.26
N GLU A 91 -9.85 2.38 14.10
CA GLU A 91 -10.81 1.34 13.72
C GLU A 91 -11.66 1.77 12.52
N LYS A 92 -12.16 3.01 12.52
CA LYS A 92 -12.90 3.57 11.40
C LYS A 92 -12.07 3.59 10.12
N MET A 93 -10.83 4.05 10.18
CA MET A 93 -9.90 4.03 9.05
C MET A 93 -9.72 2.62 8.50
N LEU A 94 -9.46 1.62 9.36
CA LEU A 94 -9.25 0.24 8.94
C LEU A 94 -10.51 -0.35 8.30
N ASN A 95 -11.69 -0.03 8.83
CA ASN A 95 -12.97 -0.45 8.25
C ASN A 95 -13.20 0.15 6.85
N GLU A 96 -12.88 1.43 6.63
CA GLU A 96 -12.93 2.05 5.30
C GLU A 96 -11.97 1.36 4.31
N LEU A 97 -10.74 1.03 4.74
CA LEU A 97 -9.77 0.30 3.92
C LEU A 97 -10.23 -1.13 3.60
N ALA A 98 -10.83 -1.82 4.56
CA ALA A 98 -11.35 -3.17 4.39
C ALA A 98 -12.52 -3.20 3.39
N LEU A 99 -13.37 -2.17 3.40
CA LEU A 99 -14.44 -2.02 2.40
C LEU A 99 -13.86 -1.88 1.00
N ILE A 100 -12.87 -1.01 0.79
CA ILE A 100 -12.24 -0.84 -0.53
C ILE A 100 -11.64 -2.18 -1.00
N LYS A 101 -10.89 -2.85 -0.12
CA LYS A 101 -10.27 -4.16 -0.40
C LYS A 101 -11.29 -5.24 -0.75
N LYS A 102 -12.50 -5.19 -0.18
CA LYS A 102 -13.56 -6.18 -0.44
C LYS A 102 -14.16 -6.05 -1.85
N PHE A 103 -14.13 -4.86 -2.44
CA PHE A 103 -14.70 -4.58 -3.77
C PHE A 103 -13.65 -4.37 -4.86
N GLU A 104 -12.40 -4.76 -4.56
CA GLU A 104 -11.24 -4.77 -5.45
C GLU A 104 -11.26 -5.89 -6.48
#